data_AF-C9DSZ9-F1
#
_entry.id   AF-C9DSZ9-F1
#
_cell.length_a   1.000
_cell.length_b   1.000
_cell.length_c   1.000
_cell.angle_alpha   90.00
_cell.angle_beta   90.00
_cell.angle_gamma   90.00
#
_symmetry.space_group_name_H-M   'P 1'
#
loop_
_entity.id
_entity.type
_entity.pdbx_description
1 polymer ?
#
loop_
_entity_poly.entity_id
_entity_poly.type
_entity_poly.pdbx_seq_one_letter_code
_entity_poly.pdbx_strand_id
1 'polypeptide(L)'
;SDIEGLKAAGHDLNKLADTLIQSFLRHTLRDGFFHADMHPGNLFVDAKGEIVAVDMGIAGRLGKKERRFLAEILYGFITRDYMRVAEVHFEAGYVPGHHDKASFAQAIRAIGEPIHGQPAETISMGKLLTLLFEVT
;
A
#
# COMPACT_ATOMS: atom_id res chain seq x y z
N SER A 1 18.49 -8.23 -3.96
CA SER A 1 17.58 -9.26 -4.49
C SER A 1 18.26 -9.97 -5.64
N ASP A 2 18.18 -11.30 -5.71
CA ASP A 2 18.80 -12.10 -6.78
C ASP A 2 17.84 -12.27 -7.97
N ILE A 3 17.78 -11.25 -8.82
CA ILE A 3 16.87 -11.22 -9.98
C ILE A 3 17.33 -12.21 -11.06
N GLU A 4 18.63 -12.32 -11.28
CA GLU A 4 19.19 -13.18 -12.32
C GLU A 4 19.03 -14.66 -11.97
N GLY A 5 19.20 -15.04 -10.69
CA GLY A 5 18.91 -16.39 -10.21
C GLY A 5 17.44 -16.78 -10.40
N LEU A 6 16.50 -15.87 -10.12
CA LEU A 6 15.07 -16.12 -10.33
C LEU A 6 14.72 -16.32 -11.82
N LYS A 7 15.31 -15.53 -12.71
CA LYS A 7 15.14 -15.71 -14.17
C LYS A 7 15.75 -17.01 -14.65
N ALA A 8 16.96 -17.35 -14.18
CA ALA A 8 17.66 -18.58 -14.53
C ALA A 8 16.90 -19.83 -14.07
N ALA A 9 16.20 -19.75 -12.94
CA ALA A 9 15.29 -20.77 -12.44
C ALA A 9 13.96 -20.87 -13.25
N GLY A 10 13.75 -19.99 -14.23
CA GLY A 10 12.57 -20.00 -15.10
C GLY A 10 11.33 -19.33 -14.49
N HIS A 11 11.49 -18.53 -13.43
CA HIS A 11 10.36 -17.85 -12.81
C HIS A 11 9.95 -16.58 -13.59
N ASP A 12 8.64 -16.38 -13.71
CA ASP A 12 8.07 -15.14 -14.25
C ASP A 12 8.00 -14.07 -13.14
N LEU A 13 8.86 -13.07 -13.27
CA LEU A 13 8.98 -11.98 -12.29
C LEU A 13 7.72 -11.12 -12.20
N ASN A 14 7.00 -10.91 -13.32
CA ASN A 14 5.77 -10.11 -13.31
C ASN A 14 4.68 -10.86 -12.55
N LYS A 15 4.54 -12.16 -12.82
CA LYS A 15 3.61 -13.02 -12.10
C LYS A 15 3.93 -13.12 -10.61
N LEU A 16 5.21 -13.16 -10.23
CA LEU A 16 5.63 -13.13 -8.83
C LEU A 16 5.25 -11.81 -8.15
N ALA A 17 5.51 -10.67 -8.81
CA ALA A 17 5.14 -9.36 -8.28
C ALA A 17 3.62 -9.23 -8.10
N ASP A 18 2.83 -9.66 -9.08
CA ASP A 18 1.37 -9.69 -8.99
C ASP A 18 0.91 -10.57 -7.82
N THR A 19 1.48 -11.77 -7.71
CA THR A 19 1.13 -12.71 -6.63
C THR A 19 1.47 -12.11 -5.26
N LEU A 20 2.61 -11.43 -5.12
CA LEU A 20 3.05 -10.78 -3.90
C LEU A 20 2.05 -9.71 -3.44
N ILE A 21 1.74 -8.77 -4.34
CA ILE A 21 0.83 -7.65 -4.06
C ILE A 21 -0.59 -8.16 -3.77
N GLN A 22 -1.09 -9.09 -4.59
CA GLN A 22 -2.42 -9.67 -4.39
C GLN A 22 -2.52 -10.44 -3.06
N SER A 23 -1.48 -11.17 -2.67
CA SER A 23 -1.44 -11.88 -1.39
C SER A 23 -1.43 -10.91 -0.22
N PHE A 24 -0.60 -9.86 -0.29
CA PHE A 24 -0.57 -8.82 0.74
C PHE A 24 -1.92 -8.13 0.90
N LEU A 25 -2.52 -7.67 -0.19
CA LEU A 25 -3.83 -7.01 -0.17
C LEU A 25 -4.92 -7.93 0.35
N ARG A 26 -4.91 -9.21 -0.05
CA ARG A 26 -5.86 -10.21 0.44
C ARG A 26 -5.69 -10.45 1.93
N HIS A 27 -4.49 -10.74 2.42
CA HIS A 27 -4.26 -10.94 3.84
C HIS A 27 -4.69 -9.71 4.64
N THR A 28 -4.32 -8.51 4.19
CA THR A 28 -4.58 -7.27 4.90
C THR A 28 -6.06 -6.89 4.90
N LEU A 29 -6.69 -6.81 3.72
CA LEU A 29 -8.05 -6.28 3.57
C LEU A 29 -9.14 -7.34 3.78
N ARG A 30 -8.90 -8.60 3.39
CA ARG A 30 -9.87 -9.71 3.53
C ARG A 30 -9.70 -10.43 4.86
N ASP A 31 -8.47 -10.74 5.25
CA ASP A 31 -8.21 -11.58 6.43
C ASP A 31 -7.88 -10.77 7.68
N GLY A 32 -7.51 -9.49 7.51
CA GLY A 32 -7.12 -8.61 8.62
C GLY A 32 -5.79 -9.00 9.24
N PHE A 33 -4.89 -9.64 8.50
CA PHE A 33 -3.54 -9.97 8.93
C PHE A 33 -2.53 -9.40 7.94
N PHE A 34 -1.45 -8.79 8.42
CA PHE A 34 -0.44 -8.23 7.54
C PHE A 34 0.96 -8.46 8.11
N HIS A 35 1.89 -8.71 7.19
CA HIS A 35 3.32 -8.65 7.45
C HIS A 35 3.75 -7.21 7.19
N ALA A 36 4.21 -6.50 8.21
CA ALA A 36 4.54 -5.07 8.07
C ALA A 36 5.92 -4.87 7.42
N ASP A 37 6.79 -5.88 7.47
CA ASP A 37 8.17 -5.80 6.98
C ASP A 37 8.45 -6.68 5.74
N MET A 38 7.74 -6.42 4.64
CA MET A 38 7.84 -7.19 3.39
C MET A 38 9.00 -6.76 2.48
N HIS A 39 10.21 -6.70 3.03
CA HIS A 39 11.41 -6.38 2.26
C HIS A 39 12.09 -7.64 1.69
N PRO A 40 13.01 -7.52 0.71
CA PRO A 40 13.63 -8.67 0.05
C PRO A 40 14.45 -9.62 0.94
N GLY A 41 14.71 -9.27 2.20
CA GLY A 41 15.38 -10.16 3.16
C GLY A 41 14.42 -11.14 3.85
N ASN A 42 13.12 -10.82 3.86
CA ASN A 42 12.06 -11.63 4.48
C ASN A 42 11.19 -12.37 3.45
N LEU A 43 11.47 -12.21 2.16
CA LEU A 43 10.68 -12.78 1.07
C LEU A 43 11.56 -13.60 0.15
N PHE A 44 11.23 -14.88 0.04
CA PHE A 44 11.91 -15.85 -0.82
C PHE A 44 10.94 -16.43 -1.83
N VAL A 45 11.48 -17.03 -2.88
CA VAL A 45 10.71 -17.81 -3.86
C VAL A 45 11.26 -19.23 -3.84
N ASP A 46 10.38 -20.21 -3.65
CA ASP A 46 10.77 -21.61 -3.67
C ASP A 46 10.89 -22.16 -5.11
N ALA A 47 11.34 -23.40 -5.25
CA ALA A 47 11.51 -24.04 -6.56
C ALA A 47 10.19 -24.18 -7.36
N LYS A 48 9.02 -24.07 -6.72
CA LYS A 48 7.71 -24.11 -7.38
C LYS A 48 7.24 -22.71 -7.81
N GLY A 49 7.97 -21.66 -7.45
CA GLY A 49 7.57 -20.28 -7.69
C GLY A 49 6.60 -19.75 -6.64
N GLU A 50 6.51 -20.36 -5.46
CA GLU A 50 5.68 -19.89 -4.35
C GLU A 50 6.46 -18.89 -3.50
N ILE A 51 5.78 -17.84 -3.06
CA ILE A 51 6.36 -16.80 -2.20
C ILE A 51 6.38 -17.31 -0.76
N VAL A 52 7.58 -17.38 -0.19
CA VAL A 52 7.83 -17.79 1.19
C VAL A 52 8.20 -16.54 1.99
N ALA A 53 7.31 -16.12 2.87
CA ALA A 53 7.58 -15.08 3.84
C ALA A 53 8.20 -15.68 5.12
N VAL A 54 9.29 -15.09 5.58
CA VAL A 54 9.96 -15.45 6.83
C VAL A 54 10.01 -14.24 7.75
N ASP A 55 10.36 -14.45 9.02
CA ASP A 55 10.40 -13.41 10.06
C ASP A 55 9.06 -12.67 10.27
N MET A 56 8.22 -13.24 11.13
CA MET A 56 6.95 -12.62 11.53
C MET A 56 7.10 -11.67 12.72
N GLY A 57 8.30 -11.14 12.98
CA GLY A 57 8.59 -10.26 14.11
C GLY A 57 7.83 -8.94 14.07
N ILE A 58 7.53 -8.42 12.88
CA ILE A 58 6.69 -7.24 12.67
C ILE A 58 5.47 -7.60 11.83
N ALA A 59 4.52 -8.29 12.47
CA ALA A 59 3.23 -8.62 11.91
C ALA A 59 2.09 -8.08 12.78
N GLY A 60 0.95 -7.79 12.17
CA GLY A 60 -0.18 -7.16 12.84
C GLY A 60 -1.53 -7.67 12.39
N ARG A 61 -2.57 -7.25 13.12
CA ARG A 61 -3.97 -7.50 12.76
C ARG A 61 -4.75 -6.21 12.65
N LEU A 62 -5.66 -6.17 11.69
CA LEU A 62 -6.63 -5.10 11.51
C LEU A 62 -8.02 -5.62 11.89
N GLY A 63 -8.72 -4.86 12.72
CA GLY A 63 -10.13 -5.10 12.98
C GLY A 63 -10.98 -4.78 11.75
N LYS A 64 -12.26 -5.15 11.80
CA LYS A 64 -13.20 -4.93 10.68
C LYS A 64 -13.33 -3.45 10.31
N LYS A 65 -13.27 -2.57 11.32
CA LYS A 65 -13.39 -1.12 11.13
C LYS A 65 -12.16 -0.55 10.40
N GLU A 66 -10.97 -0.94 10.85
CA GLU A 66 -9.70 -0.50 10.26
C GLU A 66 -9.54 -1.00 8.83
N ARG A 67 -9.93 -2.26 8.57
CA ARG A 67 -9.97 -2.83 7.22
C ARG A 67 -10.88 -2.05 6.29
N ARG A 68 -12.07 -1.66 6.78
CA ARG A 68 -13.02 -0.85 6.01
C ARG A 68 -12.40 0.50 5.66
N PHE A 69 -11.79 1.18 6.64
CA PHE A 69 -11.13 2.46 6.38
C PHE A 69 -10.03 2.35 5.34
N LEU A 70 -9.14 1.36 5.47
CA LEU A 70 -8.07 1.14 4.50
C LEU A 70 -8.63 0.85 3.10
N ALA A 71 -9.67 0.02 3.00
CA ALA A 71 -10.32 -0.28 1.72
C ALA A 71 -10.95 0.98 1.08
N GLU A 72 -11.64 1.81 1.88
CA GLU A 72 -12.28 3.03 1.37
C GLU A 72 -11.26 4.10 0.99
N ILE A 73 -10.15 4.23 1.72
CA ILE A 73 -9.03 5.11 1.36
C ILE A 73 -8.45 4.69 0.00
N LEU A 74 -8.09 3.42 -0.15
CA LEU A 74 -7.53 2.90 -1.40
C LEU A 74 -8.51 3.06 -2.56
N TYR A 75 -9.79 2.73 -2.35
CA TYR A 75 -10.83 2.88 -3.35
C TYR A 75 -11.00 4.34 -3.76
N GLY A 76 -11.04 5.28 -2.81
CA GLY A 76 -11.14 6.70 -3.08
C GLY A 76 -9.98 7.24 -3.91
N PHE A 77 -8.75 6.76 -3.68
CA PHE A 77 -7.61 7.10 -4.55
C PHE A 77 -7.77 6.55 -5.97
N ILE A 78 -8.26 5.32 -6.12
CA ILE A 78 -8.48 4.69 -7.43
C ILE A 78 -9.56 5.45 -8.22
N THR A 79 -10.69 5.78 -7.58
CA THR A 79 -11.82 6.49 -8.20
C THR A 79 -11.66 8.00 -8.20
N ARG A 80 -10.55 8.53 -7.68
CA ARG A 80 -10.26 9.97 -7.55
C ARG A 80 -11.29 10.73 -6.70
N ASP A 81 -11.93 10.05 -5.75
CA ASP A 81 -12.83 10.65 -4.78
C ASP A 81 -12.04 11.10 -3.53
N TYR A 82 -11.27 12.17 -3.69
CA TYR A 82 -10.42 12.71 -2.62
C TYR A 82 -11.22 13.27 -1.44
N MET A 83 -12.47 13.66 -1.66
CA MET A 83 -13.36 14.09 -0.58
C MET A 83 -13.73 12.90 0.31
N ARG A 84 -14.08 11.75 -0.28
CA ARG A 84 -14.29 10.53 0.50
C ARG A 84 -13.03 10.08 1.22
N VAL A 85 -11.87 10.15 0.58
CA VAL A 85 -10.59 9.83 1.25
C VAL A 85 -10.43 10.72 2.48
N ALA A 86 -10.64 12.03 2.37
CA ALA A 86 -10.59 12.95 3.49
C ALA A 86 -11.58 12.53 4.60
N GLU A 87 -12.86 12.35 4.29
CA GLU A 87 -13.88 11.95 5.27
C GLU A 87 -13.46 10.71 6.07
N VAL A 88 -12.95 9.68 5.40
CA VAL A 88 -12.51 8.44 6.04
C VAL A 88 -11.34 8.69 7.00
N HIS A 89 -10.40 9.60 6.69
CA HIS A 89 -9.31 9.95 7.60
C HIS A 89 -9.83 10.61 8.89
N PHE A 90 -10.89 11.43 8.81
CA PHE A 90 -11.54 12.01 9.98
C PHE A 90 -12.37 10.96 10.74
N GLU A 91 -13.11 10.09 10.04
CA GLU A 91 -13.88 8.98 10.65
C GLU A 91 -12.97 7.98 11.39
N ALA A 92 -11.76 7.76 10.87
CA ALA A 92 -10.74 6.93 11.48
C ALA A 92 -10.02 7.60 12.66
N GLY A 93 -10.18 8.92 12.82
CA GLY A 93 -9.49 9.70 13.85
C GLY A 93 -8.01 9.94 13.55
N TYR A 94 -7.57 9.79 12.30
CA TYR A 94 -6.19 10.09 11.88
C TYR A 94 -5.92 11.59 11.80
N VAL A 95 -6.98 12.38 11.55
CA VAL A 95 -6.92 13.83 11.50
C VAL A 95 -7.82 14.41 12.60
N PRO A 96 -7.33 15.37 13.41
CA PRO A 96 -8.16 16.03 14.41
C PRO A 96 -9.39 16.73 13.80
N GLY A 97 -10.55 16.60 14.44
CA GLY A 97 -11.82 17.10 13.92
C GLY A 97 -11.97 18.62 13.77
N HIS A 98 -10.98 19.40 14.24
CA HIS A 98 -10.98 20.86 14.08
C HIS A 98 -10.37 21.33 12.75
N HIS A 99 -9.71 20.44 12.00
CA HIS A 99 -9.22 20.76 10.66
C HIS A 99 -10.36 20.78 9.64
N ASP A 100 -10.21 21.59 8.60
CA ASP A 100 -11.16 21.65 7.50
C ASP A 100 -10.99 20.46 6.55
N LYS A 101 -12.09 19.74 6.30
CA LYS A 101 -12.08 18.55 5.44
C LYS A 101 -11.78 18.88 3.98
N ALA A 102 -12.28 20.01 3.48
CA ALA A 102 -12.11 20.37 2.08
C ALA A 102 -10.64 20.71 1.77
N SER A 103 -10.00 21.45 2.68
CA SER A 103 -8.58 21.76 2.64
C SER A 103 -7.73 20.48 2.69
N PHE A 104 -8.08 19.54 3.57
CA PHE A 104 -7.39 18.24 3.63
C PHE A 104 -7.58 17.42 2.34
N ALA A 105 -8.79 17.41 1.76
CA ALA A 105 -9.05 16.75 0.49
C ALA A 105 -8.23 17.35 -0.68
N GLN A 106 -8.05 18.67 -0.70
CA GLN A 106 -7.17 19.32 -1.69
C GLN A 106 -5.72 18.87 -1.53
N ALA A 107 -5.25 18.71 -0.30
CA ALA A 107 -3.89 18.28 -0.04
C ALA A 107 -3.66 16.80 -0.43
N ILE A 108 -4.61 15.91 -0.09
CA ILE A 108 -4.63 14.52 -0.58
C ILE A 108 -4.60 14.49 -2.11
N ARG A 109 -5.40 15.34 -2.77
CA ARG A 109 -5.43 15.42 -4.24
C ARG A 109 -4.08 15.82 -4.82
N ALA A 110 -3.39 16.79 -4.21
CA ALA A 110 -2.08 17.24 -4.64
C ALA A 110 -1.03 16.11 -4.60
N ILE A 111 -1.19 15.15 -3.66
CA ILE A 111 -0.35 13.95 -3.56
C ILE A 111 -0.80 12.86 -4.54
N GLY A 112 -2.11 12.64 -4.67
CA GLY A 112 -2.69 11.54 -5.44
C GLY A 112 -2.68 11.71 -6.95
N GLU A 113 -2.94 12.92 -7.46
CA GLU A 113 -3.00 13.17 -8.91
C GLU A 113 -1.66 12.90 -9.63
N PRO A 114 -0.49 13.32 -9.12
CA PRO A 114 0.79 13.09 -9.81
C PRO A 114 1.16 11.61 -9.97
N ILE A 115 0.65 10.73 -9.11
CA ILE A 115 0.97 9.29 -9.13
C ILE A 115 -0.08 8.45 -9.84
N HIS A 116 -1.28 8.99 -10.07
CA HIS A 116 -2.38 8.22 -10.65
C HIS A 116 -2.06 7.79 -12.09
N GLY A 117 -2.13 6.49 -12.35
CA GLY A 117 -1.87 5.91 -13.67
C GLY A 117 -0.40 5.93 -14.10
N GLN A 118 0.52 6.36 -13.24
CA GLN A 118 1.96 6.32 -13.51
C GLN A 118 2.53 4.92 -13.20
N PRO A 119 3.46 4.40 -14.01
CA PRO A 119 4.24 3.21 -13.66
C PRO A 119 4.98 3.41 -12.33
N ALA A 120 5.06 2.38 -11.50
CA ALA A 120 5.73 2.48 -10.19
C ALA A 120 7.20 2.94 -10.29
N GLU A 121 7.88 2.57 -11.37
CA GLU A 121 9.25 2.96 -11.68
C GLU A 121 9.45 4.47 -11.96
N THR A 122 8.39 5.20 -12.31
CA THR A 122 8.45 6.67 -12.52
C THR A 122 8.02 7.45 -11.27
N ILE A 123 7.52 6.78 -10.24
CA ILE A 123 7.06 7.41 -8.99
C ILE A 123 8.25 7.56 -8.03
N SER A 124 8.64 8.81 -7.76
CA SER A 124 9.63 9.10 -6.72
C SER A 124 8.99 8.98 -5.33
N MET A 125 9.31 7.89 -4.62
CA MET A 125 8.86 7.68 -3.24
C MET A 125 9.36 8.79 -2.31
N GLY A 126 10.60 9.26 -2.51
CA GLY A 126 11.16 10.37 -1.74
C GLY A 126 10.35 11.67 -1.92
N LYS A 127 10.01 12.02 -3.16
CA LYS A 127 9.17 13.20 -3.44
C LYS A 127 7.76 13.05 -2.85
N LEU A 128 7.20 11.85 -2.92
CA LEU A 128 5.89 11.55 -2.34
C LEU A 128 5.89 11.71 -0.82
N LEU A 129 6.92 11.22 -0.13
CA LEU A 129 7.10 11.41 1.30
C LEU A 129 7.30 12.90 1.66
N THR A 130 8.08 13.65 0.87
CA THR A 130 8.22 15.10 1.07
C THR A 130 6.87 15.81 0.97
N LEU A 131 6.08 15.51 -0.07
CA LEU A 131 4.74 16.09 -0.23
C LEU A 131 3.80 15.75 0.93
N LEU A 132 3.92 14.56 1.52
CA LEU A 132 3.15 14.18 2.71
C LEU A 132 3.54 15.00 3.93
N PHE A 133 4.83 15.30 4.14
CA PHE A 133 5.29 16.12 5.27
C PHE A 133 5.01 17.61 5.11
N GLU A 134 4.95 18.13 3.87
CA GLU A 134 4.60 19.54 3.62
C GLU A 134 3.11 19.83 3.86
N VAL A 135 2.27 18.79 3.87
CA VAL A 135 0.80 18.87 4.00
C VAL A 135 0.31 18.72 5.45
N THR A 136 1.16 18.24 6.36
CA THR A 136 0.88 18.08 7.81
C THR A 136 1.44 19.21 8.64
#